data_AF-A0A507B407-F1
#
_entry.id   AF-A0A507B407-F1
#
_cell.length_a   1.000
_cell.length_b   1.000
_cell.length_c   1.000
_cell.angle_alpha   90.00
_cell.angle_beta   90.00
_cell.angle_gamma   90.00
#
_symmetry.space_group_name_H-M   'P 1'
#
loop_
_entity.id
_entity.type
_entity.pdbx_description
1 polymer ?
#
loop_
_entity_poly.entity_id
_entity_poly.type
_entity_poly.pdbx_seq_one_letter_code
_entity_poly.pdbx_strand_id
1 'polypeptide(L)'
;MPPTVRLTSLIAVTIALSSALCLAQDKLMTQGTYIDPDSALRFTSWSSTPDADGRGAFTFGMTLLDDAADKNATDYVGVLIDTTDRKGENKKQKCQSLSANQTGWCGLAHGGSMLRNLLLMAWPHEGRVLTSFRWATDYFKPGVYGGNATLTQVTSRVDPRGFEVMYRCGDCLRWSEGADEGSAGTSAGSLMLGWAQGADGPTDAASPEGIDFIFHNNGYGTWRAELEGEVNPSS
;
A
#
# COMPACT_ATOMS: atom_id res chain seq x y z
N MET A 1 8.65 50.55 -64.19
CA MET A 1 8.06 50.26 -62.87
C MET A 1 6.76 49.51 -63.10
N PRO A 2 6.77 48.20 -62.83
CA PRO A 2 6.12 47.68 -61.63
C PRO A 2 7.12 46.88 -60.76
N PRO A 3 6.91 46.73 -59.44
CA PRO A 3 7.77 45.88 -58.63
C PRO A 3 7.31 44.41 -58.69
N THR A 4 8.24 43.55 -59.06
CA THR A 4 8.14 42.09 -59.00
C THR A 4 8.23 41.65 -57.54
N VAL A 5 7.14 41.13 -56.97
CA VAL A 5 7.12 40.57 -55.61
C VAL A 5 7.77 39.18 -55.65
N ARG A 6 8.93 39.03 -55.00
CA ARG A 6 9.58 37.72 -54.79
C ARG A 6 9.01 37.09 -53.52
N LEU A 7 8.14 36.09 -53.67
CA LEU A 7 7.81 35.15 -52.60
C LEU A 7 9.04 34.27 -52.36
N THR A 8 9.65 34.38 -51.18
CA THR A 8 10.65 33.40 -50.71
C THR A 8 10.04 32.62 -49.57
N SER A 9 9.74 31.35 -49.84
CA SER A 9 9.16 30.39 -48.91
C SER A 9 10.10 30.12 -47.73
N LEU A 10 9.64 30.35 -46.51
CA LEU A 10 10.27 29.83 -45.30
C LEU A 10 9.85 28.36 -45.13
N ILE A 11 10.80 27.43 -45.31
CA ILE A 11 10.64 26.03 -44.93
C ILE A 11 10.90 25.95 -43.42
N ALA A 12 9.84 25.80 -42.63
CA ALA A 12 9.95 25.49 -41.21
C ALA A 12 10.24 23.97 -41.07
N VAL A 13 11.47 23.62 -40.75
CA VAL A 13 11.85 22.25 -40.36
C VAL A 13 11.44 22.06 -38.90
N THR A 14 10.33 21.38 -38.66
CA THR A 14 9.94 20.91 -37.33
C THR A 14 10.78 19.70 -36.96
N ILE A 15 11.77 19.89 -36.11
CA ILE A 15 12.49 18.79 -35.45
C ILE A 15 11.52 18.18 -34.43
N ALA A 16 10.91 17.04 -34.77
CA ALA A 16 10.20 16.23 -33.81
C ALA A 16 11.23 15.64 -32.83
N LEU A 17 11.41 16.31 -31.70
CA LEU A 17 12.18 15.79 -30.59
C LEU A 17 11.36 14.64 -29.97
N SER A 18 11.55 13.43 -30.48
CA SER A 18 11.03 12.22 -29.84
C SER A 18 11.83 11.96 -28.57
N SER A 19 11.53 12.71 -27.51
CA SER A 19 11.84 12.29 -26.16
C SER A 19 10.99 11.06 -25.88
N ALA A 20 11.59 9.89 -26.05
CA ALA A 20 11.15 8.68 -25.36
C ALA A 20 11.27 8.98 -23.85
N LEU A 21 10.24 9.63 -23.31
CA LEU A 21 9.95 9.62 -21.88
C LEU A 21 9.83 8.13 -21.55
N CYS A 22 10.84 7.62 -20.86
CA CYS A 22 10.72 6.38 -20.11
C CYS A 22 9.66 6.64 -19.03
N LEU A 23 8.38 6.52 -19.41
CA LEU A 23 7.28 6.47 -18.49
C LEU A 23 7.39 5.12 -17.78
N ALA A 24 8.24 5.06 -16.76
CA ALA A 24 7.84 4.30 -15.59
C ALA A 24 6.56 4.99 -15.10
N GLN A 25 5.41 4.56 -15.60
CA GLN A 25 4.14 4.98 -15.02
C GLN A 25 4.15 4.35 -13.63
N ASP A 26 4.41 5.15 -12.58
CA ASP A 26 4.06 4.74 -11.24
C ASP A 26 2.63 4.21 -11.30
N LYS A 27 2.43 2.98 -10.83
CA LYS A 27 1.10 2.38 -10.80
C LYS A 27 0.24 3.27 -9.91
N LEU A 28 -0.55 4.13 -10.54
CA LEU A 28 -1.45 5.05 -9.85
C LEU A 28 -2.40 4.21 -8.99
N MET A 29 -2.45 4.57 -7.72
CA MET A 29 -3.44 4.04 -6.78
C MET A 29 -4.74 4.81 -7.01
N THR A 30 -5.84 4.09 -7.20
CA THR A 30 -7.18 4.68 -7.31
C THR A 30 -7.76 4.86 -5.92
N GLN A 31 -8.07 6.09 -5.56
CA GLN A 31 -8.73 6.42 -4.30
C GLN A 31 -10.24 6.13 -4.38
N GLY A 32 -10.80 5.66 -3.27
CA GLY A 32 -12.24 5.48 -3.09
C GLY A 32 -12.59 5.27 -1.62
N THR A 33 -13.82 4.86 -1.34
CA THR A 33 -14.28 4.57 0.02
C THR A 33 -14.60 3.08 0.15
N TYR A 34 -14.08 2.45 1.20
CA TYR A 34 -14.49 1.11 1.60
C TYR A 34 -15.35 1.19 2.87
N ILE A 35 -16.44 0.44 2.89
CA ILE A 35 -17.31 0.30 4.07
C ILE A 35 -17.31 -1.17 4.43
N ASP A 36 -16.76 -1.51 5.58
CA ASP A 36 -16.76 -2.87 6.07
C ASP A 36 -18.21 -3.30 6.36
N PRO A 37 -18.71 -4.38 5.75
CA PRO A 37 -20.11 -4.74 5.89
C PRO A 37 -20.51 -5.24 7.28
N ASP A 38 -19.55 -5.69 8.08
CA ASP A 38 -19.81 -6.34 9.37
C ASP A 38 -19.72 -5.33 10.53
N SER A 39 -18.72 -4.44 10.51
CA SER A 39 -18.51 -3.38 11.51
C SER A 39 -19.11 -2.03 11.13
N ALA A 40 -19.49 -1.83 9.86
CA ALA A 40 -19.90 -0.54 9.29
C ALA A 40 -18.85 0.58 9.34
N LEU A 41 -17.58 0.24 9.63
CA LEU A 41 -16.46 1.17 9.58
C LEU A 41 -16.20 1.64 8.16
N ARG A 42 -15.96 2.94 8.01
CA ARG A 42 -15.63 3.61 6.76
C ARG A 42 -14.14 3.87 6.68
N PHE A 43 -13.57 3.62 5.51
CA PHE A 43 -12.16 3.80 5.23
C PHE A 43 -11.99 4.58 3.94
N THR A 44 -11.10 5.58 3.94
CA THR A 44 -10.48 6.00 2.69
C THR A 44 -9.63 4.84 2.21
N SER A 45 -9.81 4.43 0.96
CA SER A 45 -9.17 3.26 0.38
C SER A 45 -8.40 3.63 -0.87
N TRP A 46 -7.31 2.91 -1.12
CA TRP A 46 -6.46 3.07 -2.27
C TRP A 46 -6.16 1.70 -2.87
N SER A 47 -6.54 1.51 -4.14
CA SER A 47 -6.35 0.26 -4.87
C SER A 47 -5.38 0.45 -6.03
N SER A 48 -4.39 -0.44 -6.14
CA SER A 48 -3.45 -0.45 -7.26
C SER A 48 -4.10 -1.02 -8.52
N THR A 49 -3.60 -0.61 -9.69
CA THR A 49 -3.96 -1.26 -10.96
C THR A 49 -3.06 -2.48 -11.18
N PRO A 50 -3.59 -3.72 -11.16
CA PRO A 50 -2.79 -4.91 -11.40
C PRO A 50 -2.33 -5.02 -12.86
N ASP A 51 -1.28 -5.82 -13.08
CA ASP A 51 -0.88 -6.23 -14.42
C ASP A 51 -1.94 -7.16 -15.04
N ALA A 52 -1.82 -7.42 -16.35
CA ALA A 52 -2.76 -8.28 -17.07
C ALA A 52 -2.85 -9.71 -16.51
N ASP A 53 -1.79 -10.19 -15.85
CA ASP A 53 -1.72 -11.48 -15.16
C ASP A 53 -2.22 -11.44 -13.71
N GLY A 54 -2.68 -10.28 -13.24
CA GLY A 54 -3.17 -10.04 -11.89
C GLY A 54 -2.12 -9.59 -10.88
N ARG A 55 -0.83 -9.60 -11.25
CA ARG A 55 0.25 -9.21 -10.33
C ARG A 55 0.12 -7.76 -9.87
N GLY A 56 0.46 -7.53 -8.62
CA GLY A 56 0.43 -6.20 -8.02
C GLY A 56 -0.96 -5.69 -7.67
N ALA A 57 -1.97 -6.55 -7.57
CA ALA A 57 -3.28 -6.19 -7.01
C ALA A 57 -3.16 -5.95 -5.50
N PHE A 58 -3.42 -4.75 -5.02
CA PHE A 58 -3.28 -4.36 -3.61
C PHE A 58 -4.31 -3.30 -3.27
N THR A 59 -4.96 -3.46 -2.13
CA THR A 59 -5.85 -2.43 -1.58
C THR A 59 -5.55 -2.22 -0.10
N PHE A 60 -5.36 -0.96 0.26
CA PHE A 60 -5.27 -0.52 1.64
C PHE A 60 -6.39 0.47 1.94
N GLY A 61 -7.08 0.26 3.05
CA GLY A 61 -8.00 1.20 3.64
C GLY A 61 -7.45 1.74 4.95
N MET A 62 -7.64 3.03 5.19
CA MET A 62 -7.29 3.67 6.45
C MET A 62 -8.42 4.58 6.90
N THR A 63 -8.62 4.61 8.20
CA THR A 63 -9.37 5.67 8.86
C THR A 63 -8.61 6.12 10.09
N LEU A 64 -8.67 7.43 10.33
CA LEU A 64 -8.07 8.06 11.49
C LEU A 64 -9.13 8.18 12.58
N LEU A 65 -8.68 8.18 13.83
CA LEU A 65 -9.56 8.45 14.96
C LEU A 65 -9.81 9.97 15.07
N ASP A 66 -10.91 10.34 15.73
CA ASP A 66 -11.56 11.67 15.69
C ASP A 66 -10.67 12.90 16.03
N ASP A 67 -9.42 12.72 16.50
CA ASP A 67 -8.48 13.80 16.85
C ASP A 67 -7.42 14.11 15.79
N ALA A 68 -7.44 13.43 14.63
CA ALA A 68 -6.36 13.49 13.64
C ALA A 68 -6.34 14.71 12.70
N ALA A 69 -7.42 15.50 12.68
CA ALA A 69 -7.53 16.70 11.82
C ALA A 69 -6.75 17.90 12.37
N ASP A 70 -6.60 17.99 13.70
CA ASP A 70 -5.95 19.11 14.39
C ASP A 70 -4.56 18.76 14.95
N LYS A 71 -4.24 17.46 15.02
CA LYS A 71 -2.98 16.93 15.53
C LYS A 71 -2.58 15.70 14.72
N ASN A 72 -1.28 15.51 14.52
CA ASN A 72 -0.78 14.27 13.93
C ASN A 72 -1.22 13.07 14.78
N ALA A 73 -2.06 12.22 14.20
CA ALA A 73 -2.43 10.95 14.79
C ALA A 73 -1.23 10.02 14.77
N THR A 74 -1.18 9.14 15.77
CA THR A 74 -0.16 8.09 15.84
C THR A 74 -0.72 6.70 15.79
N ASP A 75 -2.03 6.61 15.97
CA ASP A 75 -2.81 5.41 15.80
C ASP A 75 -3.71 5.57 14.56
N TYR A 76 -4.05 4.46 13.94
CA TYR A 76 -5.09 4.40 12.91
C TYR A 76 -5.78 3.04 12.91
N VAL A 77 -6.96 2.95 12.30
CA VAL A 77 -7.55 1.66 11.95
C VAL A 77 -7.28 1.41 10.48
N GLY A 78 -6.59 0.31 10.21
CA GLY A 78 -6.20 -0.11 8.88
C GLY A 78 -6.98 -1.34 8.45
N VAL A 79 -7.11 -1.49 7.14
CA VAL A 79 -7.60 -2.73 6.56
C VAL A 79 -6.86 -3.02 5.26
N LEU A 80 -6.39 -4.25 5.11
CA LEU A 80 -5.82 -4.76 3.85
C LEU A 80 -6.93 -5.59 3.20
N ILE A 81 -7.57 -5.04 2.16
CA ILE A 81 -8.89 -5.46 1.67
C ILE A 81 -8.81 -6.17 0.31
N ASP A 82 -9.86 -6.95 0.00
CA ASP A 82 -10.33 -7.27 -1.36
C ASP A 82 -11.51 -6.38 -1.77
N THR A 83 -11.28 -5.27 -2.48
CA THR A 83 -12.40 -4.46 -2.98
C THR A 83 -13.01 -5.10 -4.22
N THR A 84 -13.78 -6.18 -4.03
CA THR A 84 -14.73 -6.66 -5.04
C THR A 84 -16.12 -6.09 -4.76
N ASP A 85 -16.81 -5.60 -5.79
CA ASP A 85 -18.27 -5.49 -5.71
C ASP A 85 -18.88 -6.86 -5.37
N ARG A 86 -19.95 -6.88 -4.56
CA ARG A 86 -20.68 -8.12 -4.23
C ARG A 86 -21.41 -8.72 -5.45
N LYS A 87 -21.30 -8.13 -6.65
CA LYS A 87 -21.97 -8.61 -7.87
C LYS A 87 -21.12 -9.57 -8.68
N GLY A 88 -19.84 -9.76 -8.32
CA GLY A 88 -19.02 -10.86 -8.84
C GLY A 88 -18.56 -10.68 -10.28
N GLU A 89 -18.64 -9.47 -10.83
CA GLU A 89 -18.29 -9.19 -12.23
C GLU A 89 -16.83 -8.75 -12.40
N ASN A 90 -16.20 -8.21 -11.35
CA ASN A 90 -14.81 -7.76 -11.38
C ASN A 90 -13.90 -8.72 -10.60
N LYS A 91 -12.84 -9.23 -11.25
CA LYS A 91 -11.90 -10.18 -10.66
C LYS A 91 -11.00 -9.50 -9.61
N LYS A 92 -11.25 -9.84 -8.33
CA LYS A 92 -10.30 -10.18 -7.24
C LYS A 92 -9.05 -9.29 -7.10
N GLN A 93 -8.97 -8.47 -6.05
CA GLN A 93 -7.77 -7.71 -5.73
C GLN A 93 -7.40 -7.89 -4.26
N LYS A 94 -6.78 -9.03 -3.95
CA LYS A 94 -6.36 -9.38 -2.59
C LYS A 94 -4.89 -9.09 -2.39
N CYS A 95 -4.42 -9.04 -1.13
CA CYS A 95 -3.06 -9.48 -0.84
C CYS A 95 -2.91 -10.91 -1.39
N GLN A 96 -2.35 -11.02 -2.60
CA GLN A 96 -2.69 -12.12 -3.48
C GLN A 96 -1.87 -13.33 -3.08
N SER A 97 -2.57 -14.40 -2.69
CA SER A 97 -1.98 -15.71 -2.69
C SER A 97 -2.03 -16.29 -4.10
N LEU A 98 -0.87 -16.63 -4.67
CA LEU A 98 -0.80 -17.24 -6.00
C LEU A 98 -1.01 -18.76 -5.99
N SER A 99 -1.16 -19.40 -4.82
CA SER A 99 -1.32 -20.85 -4.72
C SER A 99 -2.62 -21.26 -4.05
N ALA A 100 -3.11 -22.45 -4.40
CA ALA A 100 -4.26 -23.07 -3.75
C ALA A 100 -4.06 -23.29 -2.24
N ASN A 101 -2.81 -23.27 -1.78
CA ASN A 101 -2.44 -23.42 -0.37
C ASN A 101 -2.48 -22.10 0.40
N GLN A 102 -2.99 -21.02 -0.21
CA GLN A 102 -3.07 -19.72 0.43
C GLN A 102 -1.66 -19.27 0.89
N THR A 103 -0.65 -19.34 0.02
CA THR A 103 0.71 -18.85 0.29
C THR A 103 0.93 -17.44 -0.24
N GLY A 104 1.80 -16.65 0.36
CA GLY A 104 2.17 -15.31 -0.11
C GLY A 104 2.19 -14.33 1.05
N TRP A 105 2.57 -13.08 0.78
CA TRP A 105 2.55 -12.01 1.77
C TRP A 105 2.34 -10.65 1.10
N CYS A 106 1.78 -9.71 1.86
CA CYS A 106 1.76 -8.30 1.49
C CYS A 106 2.37 -7.45 2.60
N GLY A 107 2.89 -6.30 2.23
CA GLY A 107 3.52 -5.36 3.13
C GLY A 107 3.11 -3.92 2.87
N LEU A 108 3.14 -3.12 3.93
CA LEU A 108 2.86 -1.70 3.95
C LEU A 108 4.05 -0.96 4.60
N ALA A 109 4.58 0.05 3.93
CA ALA A 109 5.62 0.93 4.47
C ALA A 109 5.00 2.27 4.87
N HIS A 110 5.04 2.59 6.17
CA HIS A 110 4.36 3.76 6.74
C HIS A 110 5.01 5.11 6.36
N GLY A 111 6.23 5.09 5.83
CA GLY A 111 6.94 6.29 5.33
C GLY A 111 7.29 6.22 3.84
N GLY A 112 6.60 5.38 3.07
CA GLY A 112 6.79 5.28 1.63
C GLY A 112 7.88 4.28 1.22
N SER A 113 9.10 4.43 1.73
CA SER A 113 10.21 3.55 1.33
C SER A 113 10.43 2.38 2.29
N MET A 114 11.11 1.33 1.81
CA MET A 114 11.49 0.16 2.62
C MET A 114 12.44 0.52 3.76
N LEU A 115 13.35 1.46 3.53
CA LEU A 115 14.43 1.76 4.45
C LEU A 115 14.01 2.79 5.49
N ARG A 116 14.34 2.54 6.75
CA ARG A 116 14.18 3.46 7.88
C ARG A 116 12.73 3.94 8.09
N ASN A 117 11.77 3.10 7.77
CA ASN A 117 10.34 3.32 8.03
C ASN A 117 9.74 2.08 8.70
N LEU A 118 8.68 2.27 9.48
CA LEU A 118 7.91 1.14 10.00
C LEU A 118 7.29 0.36 8.84
N LEU A 119 7.59 -0.94 8.78
CA LEU A 119 7.01 -1.85 7.80
C LEU A 119 6.03 -2.78 8.51
N LEU A 120 4.82 -2.93 7.98
CA LEU A 120 3.89 -3.99 8.35
C LEU A 120 3.95 -5.08 7.29
N MET A 121 4.09 -6.33 7.68
CA MET A 121 3.95 -7.50 6.81
C MET A 121 2.77 -8.35 7.29
N ALA A 122 1.95 -8.85 6.38
CA ALA A 122 0.82 -9.73 6.64
C ALA A 122 0.83 -10.94 5.71
N TRP A 123 0.45 -12.11 6.23
CA TRP A 123 0.34 -13.35 5.47
C TRP A 123 -0.71 -14.28 6.07
N PRO A 124 -1.34 -15.16 5.27
CA PRO A 124 -2.23 -16.19 5.76
C PRO A 124 -1.44 -17.38 6.33
N HIS A 125 -1.97 -17.97 7.40
CA HIS A 125 -1.47 -19.21 7.98
C HIS A 125 -2.61 -19.93 8.71
N GLU A 126 -2.86 -21.19 8.35
CA GLU A 126 -3.88 -22.07 8.97
C GLU A 126 -5.28 -21.40 9.13
N GLY A 127 -5.74 -20.72 8.07
CA GLY A 127 -7.05 -20.06 8.04
C GLY A 127 -7.13 -18.74 8.80
N ARG A 128 -6.01 -18.24 9.33
CA ARG A 128 -5.88 -16.94 9.99
C ARG A 128 -4.92 -16.05 9.23
N VAL A 129 -4.96 -14.74 9.49
CA VAL A 129 -3.92 -13.82 9.03
C VAL A 129 -2.96 -13.55 10.18
N LEU A 130 -1.66 -13.71 9.93
CA LEU A 130 -0.59 -13.33 10.83
C LEU A 130 0.06 -12.05 10.32
N THR A 131 0.61 -11.28 11.26
CA THR A 131 1.21 -9.97 10.99
C THR A 131 2.52 -9.83 11.75
N SER A 132 3.48 -9.08 11.20
CA SER A 132 4.70 -8.70 11.89
C SER A 132 5.11 -7.30 11.49
N PHE A 133 5.51 -6.48 12.46
CA PHE A 133 6.25 -5.27 12.17
C PHE A 133 7.71 -5.61 11.84
N ARG A 134 8.26 -4.87 10.89
CA ARG A 134 9.59 -5.08 10.33
C ARG A 134 10.33 -3.77 10.15
N TRP A 135 11.65 -3.88 10.06
CA TRP A 135 12.54 -2.75 9.87
C TRP A 135 13.72 -3.12 8.96
N ALA A 136 14.15 -2.19 8.12
CA ALA A 136 15.32 -2.34 7.26
C ALA A 136 16.17 -1.07 7.25
N THR A 137 17.48 -1.23 7.40
CA THR A 137 18.47 -0.15 7.28
C THR A 137 19.22 -0.18 5.94
N ASP A 138 19.09 -1.28 5.20
CA ASP A 138 19.66 -1.54 3.88
C ASP A 138 18.73 -2.47 3.08
N TYR A 139 18.98 -2.67 1.79
CA TYR A 139 18.19 -3.51 0.88
C TYR A 139 18.44 -5.01 1.06
N PHE A 140 18.40 -5.45 2.32
CA PHE A 140 18.35 -6.86 2.71
C PHE A 140 17.01 -7.17 3.36
N LYS A 141 16.77 -8.45 3.66
CA LYS A 141 15.57 -8.90 4.35
C LYS A 141 15.34 -8.08 5.63
N PRO A 142 14.17 -7.41 5.77
CA PRO A 142 13.82 -6.70 6.99
C PRO A 142 13.85 -7.58 8.24
N GLY A 143 14.47 -7.08 9.31
CA GLY A 143 14.42 -7.67 10.64
C GLY A 143 13.10 -7.37 11.36
N VAL A 144 12.90 -7.97 12.55
CA VAL A 144 11.79 -7.58 13.45
C VAL A 144 11.99 -6.13 13.88
N TYR A 145 10.92 -5.33 13.87
CA TYR A 145 10.94 -3.99 14.44
C TYR A 145 10.87 -4.06 15.98
N GLY A 146 11.81 -3.42 16.67
CA GLY A 146 11.94 -3.42 18.13
C GLY A 146 11.31 -2.20 18.83
N GLY A 147 10.74 -1.25 18.07
CA GLY A 147 10.05 -0.09 18.64
C GLY A 147 8.63 -0.39 19.17
N ASN A 148 7.90 0.68 19.52
CA ASN A 148 6.66 0.59 20.31
C ASN A 148 5.37 0.31 19.52
N ALA A 149 5.45 0.12 18.20
CA ALA A 149 4.28 -0.06 17.36
C ALA A 149 3.53 -1.35 17.76
N THR A 150 2.21 -1.27 17.86
CA THR A 150 1.34 -2.39 18.22
C THR A 150 0.27 -2.62 17.17
N LEU A 151 -0.14 -3.88 17.00
CA LEU A 151 -1.22 -4.25 16.09
C LEU A 151 -2.21 -5.15 16.82
N THR A 152 -3.47 -4.73 16.87
CA THR A 152 -4.58 -5.55 17.36
C THR A 152 -5.54 -5.83 16.21
N GLN A 153 -5.71 -7.10 15.84
CA GLN A 153 -6.67 -7.45 14.79
C GLN A 153 -8.10 -7.27 15.28
N VAL A 154 -8.93 -6.65 14.45
CA VAL A 154 -10.38 -6.52 14.64
C VAL A 154 -11.07 -7.70 13.96
N THR A 155 -10.73 -7.95 12.69
CA THR A 155 -11.20 -9.11 11.92
C THR A 155 -10.08 -9.63 11.02
N SER A 156 -10.12 -10.92 10.69
CA SER A 156 -9.31 -11.47 9.62
C SER A 156 -10.06 -12.58 8.89
N ARG A 157 -9.79 -12.71 7.59
CA ARG A 157 -10.45 -13.68 6.73
C ARG A 157 -9.46 -14.23 5.72
N VAL A 158 -9.43 -15.55 5.58
CA VAL A 158 -8.66 -16.23 4.53
C VAL A 158 -9.61 -17.02 3.66
N ASP A 159 -9.50 -16.88 2.34
CA ASP A 159 -10.20 -17.73 1.39
C ASP A 159 -9.27 -18.09 0.21
N PRO A 160 -9.67 -19.00 -0.71
CA PRO A 160 -8.82 -19.43 -1.83
C PRO A 160 -8.37 -18.33 -2.80
N ARG A 161 -8.93 -17.12 -2.70
CA ARG A 161 -8.58 -15.95 -3.51
C ARG A 161 -7.55 -15.06 -2.81
N GLY A 162 -7.17 -15.35 -1.57
CA GLY A 162 -6.27 -14.57 -0.70
C GLY A 162 -6.93 -14.16 0.62
N PHE A 163 -6.39 -13.16 1.30
CA PHE A 163 -6.76 -12.82 2.67
C PHE A 163 -7.08 -11.33 2.87
N GLU A 164 -7.75 -11.05 3.99
CA GLU A 164 -8.09 -9.72 4.48
C GLU A 164 -7.81 -9.64 5.98
N VAL A 165 -7.32 -8.49 6.44
CA VAL A 165 -7.16 -8.20 7.87
C VAL A 165 -7.52 -6.75 8.14
N MET A 166 -8.44 -6.55 9.08
CA MET A 166 -8.74 -5.25 9.68
C MET A 166 -8.07 -5.19 11.05
N TYR A 167 -7.41 -4.08 11.36
CA TYR A 167 -6.60 -3.97 12.56
C TYR A 167 -6.54 -2.53 13.08
N ARG A 168 -6.40 -2.39 14.40
CA ARG A 168 -5.94 -1.16 15.03
C ARG A 168 -4.41 -1.17 15.08
N CYS A 169 -3.79 -0.15 14.51
CA CYS A 169 -2.36 0.09 14.56
C CYS A 169 -2.09 1.18 15.61
N GLY A 170 -1.50 0.82 16.74
CA GLY A 170 -1.12 1.76 17.79
C GLY A 170 0.33 2.19 17.64
N ASP A 171 0.61 3.48 17.73
CA ASP A 171 1.96 4.06 17.58
C ASP A 171 2.65 3.75 16.24
N CYS A 172 1.88 3.61 15.15
CA CYS A 172 2.39 3.20 13.84
C CYS A 172 2.79 4.36 12.91
N LEU A 173 2.34 5.59 13.19
CA LEU A 173 2.69 6.77 12.39
C LEU A 173 3.87 7.57 12.97
N ARG A 174 4.56 6.99 13.96
CA ARG A 174 5.89 7.39 14.42
C ARG A 174 6.71 6.12 14.62
N TRP A 175 8.02 6.20 14.47
CA TRP A 175 8.89 5.05 14.66
C TRP A 175 10.27 5.46 15.16
N SER A 176 10.89 4.55 15.90
CA SER A 176 12.23 4.68 16.46
C SER A 176 12.85 3.29 16.54
N GLU A 177 14.00 3.12 15.88
CA GLU A 177 14.78 1.88 15.89
C GLU A 177 16.27 2.24 15.98
N GLY A 178 16.89 1.97 17.13
CA GLY A 178 18.27 2.36 17.38
C GLY A 178 18.45 3.88 17.35
N ALA A 179 19.22 4.38 16.38
CA ALA A 179 19.46 5.82 16.19
C ALA A 179 18.57 6.44 15.09
N ASP A 180 17.79 5.63 14.38
CA ASP A 180 16.90 6.09 13.33
C ASP A 180 15.52 6.41 13.92
N GLU A 181 15.01 7.61 13.63
CA GLU A 181 13.68 8.07 14.03
C GLU A 181 12.94 8.66 12.83
N GLY A 182 11.61 8.54 12.82
CA GLY A 182 10.78 9.12 11.78
C GLY A 182 9.30 9.11 12.13
N SER A 183 8.50 9.77 11.29
CA SER A 183 7.04 9.82 11.44
C SER A 183 6.35 10.15 10.12
N ALA A 184 5.06 9.85 10.07
CA ALA A 184 4.15 10.17 8.98
C ALA A 184 3.05 11.10 9.52
N GLY A 185 3.10 12.38 9.18
CA GLY A 185 2.20 13.40 9.73
C GLY A 185 0.87 13.47 8.99
N THR A 186 -0.23 13.14 9.67
CA THR A 186 -1.60 13.18 9.11
C THR A 186 -2.13 14.59 8.89
N SER A 187 -1.65 15.59 9.64
CA SER A 187 -2.17 16.97 9.58
C SER A 187 -1.90 17.66 8.23
N ALA A 188 -1.02 17.09 7.40
CA ALA A 188 -0.77 17.57 6.04
C ALA A 188 -1.88 17.15 5.05
N GLY A 189 -2.88 16.37 5.48
CA GLY A 189 -3.96 15.87 4.64
C GLY A 189 -3.54 14.75 3.68
N SER A 190 -2.28 14.31 3.68
CA SER A 190 -1.82 13.15 2.93
C SER A 190 -0.67 12.43 3.62
N LEU A 191 -0.55 11.12 3.40
CA LEU A 191 0.61 10.31 3.80
C LEU A 191 1.35 9.79 2.57
N MET A 192 2.68 9.72 2.63
CA MET A 192 3.45 8.95 1.64
C MET A 192 3.58 7.52 2.15
N LEU A 193 2.97 6.56 1.45
CA LEU A 193 2.94 5.15 1.83
C LEU A 193 3.56 4.28 0.74
N GLY A 194 4.04 3.10 1.13
CA GLY A 194 4.58 2.11 0.22
C GLY A 194 3.89 0.77 0.39
N TRP A 195 3.88 -0.05 -0.65
CA TRP A 195 3.35 -1.40 -0.61
C TRP A 195 4.27 -2.37 -1.34
N ALA A 196 4.22 -3.64 -0.95
CA ALA A 196 4.99 -4.71 -1.56
C ALA A 196 4.26 -6.05 -1.41
N GLN A 197 4.47 -6.97 -2.35
CA GLN A 197 3.90 -8.32 -2.28
C GLN A 197 4.90 -9.39 -2.71
N GLY A 198 4.89 -10.52 -2.01
CA GLY A 198 5.58 -11.74 -2.38
C GLY A 198 4.60 -12.85 -2.76
N ALA A 199 4.88 -13.53 -3.86
CA ALA A 199 4.09 -14.66 -4.34
C ALA A 199 4.18 -15.88 -3.40
N ASP A 200 5.36 -16.09 -2.83
CA ASP A 200 5.63 -17.20 -1.92
C ASP A 200 5.44 -16.75 -0.48
N GLY A 201 4.77 -17.58 0.31
CA GLY A 201 4.57 -17.32 1.73
C GLY A 201 5.87 -17.42 2.51
N PRO A 202 5.94 -16.81 3.70
CA PRO A 202 7.08 -17.02 4.58
C PRO A 202 7.25 -18.50 4.95
N THR A 203 8.50 -18.91 5.15
CA THR A 203 8.84 -20.13 5.88
C THR A 203 8.78 -19.86 7.39
N ASP A 204 8.64 -20.92 8.20
CA ASP A 204 8.39 -20.82 9.63
C ASP A 204 7.20 -19.90 9.97
N ALA A 205 6.19 -19.89 9.08
CA ALA A 205 5.07 -18.96 9.05
C ALA A 205 4.28 -18.85 10.36
N ALA A 206 4.35 -19.87 11.23
CA ALA A 206 3.70 -19.89 12.54
C ALA A 206 4.36 -18.96 13.57
N SER A 207 5.62 -18.56 13.35
CA SER A 207 6.38 -17.69 14.25
C SER A 207 6.64 -16.33 13.60
N PRO A 208 5.75 -15.33 13.82
CA PRO A 208 5.91 -14.00 13.24
C PRO A 208 7.30 -13.40 13.44
N GLU A 209 7.98 -13.64 14.55
CA GLU A 209 9.32 -13.09 14.77
C GLU A 209 10.42 -13.84 13.99
N GLY A 210 10.24 -15.15 13.79
CA GLY A 210 11.25 -16.06 13.23
C GLY A 210 11.14 -16.35 11.73
N ILE A 211 10.15 -15.80 11.02
CA ILE A 211 9.95 -16.14 9.61
C ILE A 211 11.16 -15.80 8.73
N ASP A 212 11.34 -16.57 7.67
CA ASP A 212 12.14 -16.18 6.50
C ASP A 212 11.24 -16.01 5.29
N PHE A 213 11.54 -15.04 4.43
CA PHE A 213 10.70 -14.67 3.30
C PHE A 213 11.53 -14.11 2.15
N ILE A 214 11.02 -14.32 0.94
CA ILE A 214 11.67 -13.89 -0.30
C ILE A 214 11.50 -12.39 -0.53
N PHE A 215 12.29 -11.85 -1.46
CA PHE A 215 12.08 -10.52 -2.03
C PHE A 215 10.68 -10.39 -2.65
N HIS A 216 10.08 -9.19 -2.58
CA HIS A 216 8.78 -8.93 -3.20
C HIS A 216 8.85 -9.07 -4.73
N ASN A 217 8.22 -10.12 -5.25
CA ASN A 217 8.20 -10.45 -6.69
C ASN A 217 6.79 -10.37 -7.29
N ASN A 218 5.80 -9.91 -6.53
CA ASN A 218 4.40 -9.83 -6.94
C ASN A 218 3.84 -8.39 -6.95
N GLY A 219 4.72 -7.42 -7.19
CA GLY A 219 4.39 -6.00 -7.26
C GLY A 219 4.78 -5.22 -6.00
N TYR A 220 5.12 -3.95 -6.21
CA TYR A 220 5.47 -2.99 -5.17
C TYR A 220 5.33 -1.57 -5.73
N GLY A 221 5.29 -0.58 -4.85
CA GLY A 221 5.27 0.82 -5.26
C GLY A 221 5.07 1.75 -4.08
N THR A 222 5.09 3.04 -4.37
CA THR A 222 4.78 4.11 -3.41
C THR A 222 3.61 4.94 -3.92
N TRP A 223 2.82 5.51 -3.02
CA TRP A 223 1.76 6.44 -3.39
C TRP A 223 1.54 7.50 -2.32
N ARG A 224 0.99 8.62 -2.76
CA ARG A 224 0.43 9.64 -1.86
C ARG A 224 -1.01 9.25 -1.53
N ALA A 225 -1.26 8.90 -0.28
CA ALA A 225 -2.56 8.59 0.28
C ALA A 225 -3.23 9.89 0.75
N GLU A 226 -4.10 10.49 -0.06
CA GLU A 226 -4.87 11.68 0.34
C GLU A 226 -5.91 11.29 1.39
N LEU A 227 -5.77 11.84 2.59
CA LEU A 227 -6.63 11.53 3.72
C LEU A 227 -7.94 12.29 3.58
N GLU A 228 -9.05 11.56 3.53
CA GLU A 228 -10.36 12.18 3.70
C GLU A 228 -10.73 12.17 5.18
N GLY A 229 -11.44 13.22 5.62
CA GLY A 229 -12.01 13.29 6.97
C GLY A 229 -13.19 12.33 7.10
N GLU A 230 -12.91 11.03 7.06
CA GLU A 230 -13.91 9.99 7.28
C GLU A 230 -14.28 9.96 8.77
N VAL A 231 -15.47 10.43 9.09
CA VAL A 231 -16.00 10.39 10.47
C VAL A 231 -16.55 8.99 10.71
N ASN A 232 -15.80 8.17 11.45
CA ASN A 232 -16.34 6.94 12.02
C ASN A 232 -17.02 7.25 13.36
N PRO A 233 -18.19 6.65 13.64
CA PRO A 233 -18.79 6.80 14.97
C PRO A 233 -17.81 6.25 16.01
N SER A 234 -17.52 7.05 17.04
CA SER A 234 -16.69 6.65 18.16
C SER A 234 -17.26 5.37 18.78
N SER A 235 -16.46 4.30 18.79
CA SER A 235 -16.78 3.02 19.43
C SER A 235 -16.99 3.17 20.93
#